data_AF-A0A5B8CTA7-F1
#
_entry.id   AF-A0A5B8CTA7-F1
#
_cell.length_a   1.000
_cell.length_b   1.000
_cell.length_c   1.000
_cell.angle_alpha   90.00
_cell.angle_beta   90.00
_cell.angle_gamma   90.00
#
_symmetry.space_group_name_H-M   'P 1'
#
loop_
_entity.id
_entity.type
_entity.pdbx_description
1 polymer ?
#
loop_
_entity_poly.entity_id
_entity_poly.type
_entity_poly.pdbx_seq_one_letter_code
_entity_poly.pdbx_strand_id
1 'polypeptide(L)'
;MSQALINTYESAAKLMEQMLIAARQNAWEKVTELEQSYMLKIEVVKSLEQSMRLAAEPLSAEQHARKQALVQKILADDGEIRNLLYPVMHRITDMIFDAQLHARMPPDGR
;
A
#
# COMPACT_ATOMS: atom_id res chain seq x y z
N MET A 1 15.99 20.70 5.41
CA MET A 1 15.40 19.35 5.55
C MET A 1 14.40 19.00 4.44
N SER A 2 13.88 20.00 3.73
CA SER A 2 12.92 19.84 2.63
C SER A 2 13.32 18.83 1.53
N GLN A 3 14.57 18.84 1.06
CA GLN A 3 15.02 17.89 0.04
C GLN A 3 15.00 16.44 0.54
N ALA A 4 15.38 16.20 1.81
CA ALA A 4 15.34 14.87 2.41
C ALA A 4 13.90 14.33 2.48
N LEU A 5 12.92 15.20 2.75
CA LEU A 5 11.51 14.84 2.71
C LEU A 5 11.08 14.40 1.31
N ILE A 6 11.41 15.17 0.28
CA ILE A 6 11.07 14.83 -1.11
C ILE A 6 11.72 13.51 -1.53
N ASN A 7 13.02 13.31 -1.24
CA ASN A 7 13.71 12.06 -1.54
C ASN A 7 13.06 10.84 -0.82
N THR A 8 12.52 11.05 0.37
CA THR A 8 11.82 9.99 1.13
C THR A 8 10.49 9.64 0.47
N TYR A 9 9.71 10.64 0.02
CA TYR A 9 8.50 10.40 -0.78
C TYR A 9 8.80 9.69 -2.10
N GLU A 10 9.88 10.05 -2.80
CA GLU A 10 10.30 9.36 -4.03
C GLU A 10 10.66 7.90 -3.77
N SER A 11 11.33 7.62 -2.65
CA SER A 11 11.66 6.25 -2.24
C SER A 11 10.41 5.45 -1.90
N ALA A 12 9.44 6.06 -1.21
CA ALA A 12 8.15 5.45 -0.91
C ALA A 12 7.34 5.14 -2.19
N ALA A 13 7.33 6.06 -3.15
CA ALA A 13 6.67 5.86 -4.45
C ALA A 13 7.32 4.73 -5.27
N LYS A 14 8.64 4.57 -5.21
CA LYS A 14 9.35 3.43 -5.83
C LYS A 14 9.01 2.10 -5.18
N LEU A 15 8.87 2.06 -3.86
CA LEU A 15 8.45 0.85 -3.15
C LEU A 15 7.01 0.46 -3.51
N MET A 16 6.09 1.43 -3.59
CA MET A 16 4.72 1.20 -4.03
C MET A 16 4.66 0.65 -5.47
N GLU A 17 5.48 1.19 -6.38
CA GLU A 17 5.60 0.68 -7.74
C GLU A 17 6.11 -0.76 -7.79
N GLN A 18 7.10 -1.11 -6.97
CA GLN A 18 7.59 -2.48 -6.85
C GLN A 18 6.52 -3.42 -6.31
N MET A 19 5.70 -2.97 -5.34
CA MET A 19 4.55 -3.72 -4.85
C MET A 19 3.52 -3.96 -5.96
N LEU A 20 3.22 -2.96 -6.78
CA LEU A 20 2.30 -3.10 -7.91
C LEU A 20 2.84 -4.11 -8.95
N ILE A 21 4.14 -4.06 -9.27
CA ILE A 21 4.78 -5.03 -10.16
C ILE A 21 4.66 -6.45 -9.59
N ALA A 22 4.94 -6.63 -8.30
CA ALA A 22 4.81 -7.92 -7.62
C ALA A 22 3.36 -8.43 -7.60
N ALA A 23 2.40 -7.56 -7.32
CA ALA A 23 0.97 -7.88 -7.32
C ALA A 23 0.49 -8.33 -8.71
N ARG A 24 0.92 -7.64 -9.78
CA ARG A 24 0.63 -8.04 -11.17
C ARG A 24 1.21 -9.41 -11.54
N GLN A 25 2.25 -9.85 -10.83
CA GLN A 25 2.86 -11.18 -10.98
C GLN A 25 2.30 -12.22 -9.99
N ASN A 26 1.27 -11.87 -9.19
CA ASN A 26 0.73 -12.68 -8.09
C ASN A 26 1.75 -13.06 -7.01
N ALA A 27 2.86 -12.31 -6.90
CA ALA A 27 3.90 -12.53 -5.90
C ALA A 27 3.52 -11.88 -4.56
N TRP A 28 2.44 -12.33 -3.93
CA TRP A 28 1.86 -11.69 -2.73
C TRP A 28 2.78 -11.70 -1.52
N GLU A 29 3.61 -12.74 -1.34
CA GLU A 29 4.66 -12.74 -0.31
C GLU A 29 5.62 -11.56 -0.50
N LYS A 30 6.00 -11.28 -1.77
CA LYS A 30 6.87 -10.15 -2.08
C LYS A 30 6.21 -8.81 -1.82
N VAL A 31 4.89 -8.70 -2.06
CA VAL A 31 4.12 -7.50 -1.73
C VAL A 31 4.20 -7.24 -0.22
N THR A 32 4.00 -8.26 0.62
CA THR A 32 4.09 -8.12 2.09
C THR A 32 5.50 -7.77 2.59
N GLU A 33 6.56 -8.32 1.99
CA GLU A 33 7.94 -7.92 2.32
C GLU A 33 8.20 -6.42 2.00
N LEU A 34 7.75 -5.97 0.83
CA LEU A 34 7.92 -4.59 0.39
C LEU A 34 7.06 -3.62 1.22
N GLU A 35 5.89 -4.06 1.67
CA GLU A 35 5.01 -3.28 2.55
C GLU A 35 5.70 -2.91 3.86
N GLN A 36 6.44 -3.84 4.48
CA GLN A 36 7.22 -3.54 5.69
C GLN A 36 8.24 -2.43 5.45
N SER A 37 8.94 -2.48 4.32
CA SER A 37 9.90 -1.45 3.93
C SER A 37 9.21 -0.11 3.66
N TYR A 38 8.03 -0.14 3.04
CA TYR A 38 7.23 1.05 2.78
C TYR A 38 6.75 1.70 4.08
N MET A 39 6.27 0.94 5.05
CA MET A 39 5.84 1.46 6.36
C MET A 39 6.97 2.16 7.10
N LEU A 40 8.19 1.61 7.07
CA LEU A 40 9.36 2.28 7.63
C LEU A 40 9.65 3.64 6.95
N LYS A 41 9.47 3.74 5.64
CA LYS A 41 9.61 5.03 4.92
C LYS A 41 8.54 6.03 5.33
N ILE A 42 7.31 5.59 5.55
CA ILE A 42 6.22 6.46 6.01
C ILE A 42 6.49 7.02 7.41
N GLU A 43 7.07 6.23 8.32
CA GLU A 43 7.49 6.74 9.63
C GLU A 43 8.58 7.82 9.51
N VAL A 44 9.54 7.65 8.59
CA VAL A 44 10.55 8.68 8.30
C VAL A 44 9.91 9.95 7.72
N VAL A 45 8.95 9.81 6.80
CA VAL A 45 8.17 10.95 6.27
C VAL A 45 7.50 11.72 7.39
N LYS A 46 6.77 11.04 8.29
CA LYS A 46 6.09 11.67 9.43
C LYS A 46 7.06 12.45 10.32
N SER A 47 8.21 11.85 10.63
CA SER A 47 9.25 12.48 11.45
C SER A 47 9.84 13.73 10.79
N LEU A 48 10.12 13.68 9.48
CA LEU A 48 10.64 14.81 8.72
C LEU A 48 9.61 15.95 8.62
N GLU A 49 8.35 15.63 8.34
CA GLU A 49 7.27 16.63 8.29
C GLU A 49 7.06 17.31 9.65
N GLN A 50 7.10 16.54 10.74
CA GLN A 50 7.01 17.10 12.08
C GLN A 50 8.20 18.02 12.38
N SER A 51 9.42 17.60 12.06
CA SER A 51 10.64 18.40 12.28
C SER A 51 10.59 19.72 11.50
N MET A 52 10.18 19.68 10.23
CA MET A 52 10.06 20.87 9.39
C MET A 52 8.99 21.84 9.91
N ARG A 53 7.85 21.32 10.36
CA ARG A 53 6.79 22.13 10.97
C ARG A 53 7.28 22.83 12.25
N LEU A 54 8.02 22.14 13.11
CA LEU A 54 8.59 22.72 14.33
C LEU A 54 9.65 23.79 14.03
N ALA A 55 10.44 23.60 12.96
CA ALA A 55 11.45 24.56 12.51
C ALA A 55 10.89 25.72 11.68
N ALA A 56 9.58 25.74 11.40
CA ALA A 56 8.93 26.68 10.47
C ALA A 56 9.64 26.74 9.10
N GLU A 57 10.10 25.59 8.58
CA GLU A 57 10.76 25.47 7.28
C GLU A 57 9.70 25.04 6.23
N PRO A 58 9.10 25.98 5.46
CA PRO A 58 8.12 25.62 4.44
C PRO A 58 8.79 24.95 3.23
N LEU A 59 8.02 24.15 2.50
CA LEU A 59 8.44 23.69 1.18
C LEU A 59 8.31 24.83 0.17
N SER A 60 9.19 24.83 -0.84
CA SER A 60 8.98 25.69 -2.01
C SER A 60 7.74 25.25 -2.79
N ALA A 61 7.22 26.11 -3.66
CA ALA A 61 6.09 25.76 -4.53
C ALA A 61 6.39 24.53 -5.41
N GLU A 62 7.62 24.43 -5.92
CA GLU A 62 8.08 23.27 -6.70
C GLU A 62 8.10 21.99 -5.85
N GLN A 63 8.62 22.06 -4.63
CA GLN A 63 8.66 20.91 -3.72
C GLN A 63 7.25 20.49 -3.29
N HIS A 64 6.33 21.43 -3.08
CA HIS A 64 4.93 21.14 -2.82
C HIS A 64 4.28 20.40 -4.00
N ALA A 65 4.47 20.90 -5.23
CA ALA A 65 3.95 20.26 -6.43
C ALA A 65 4.54 18.85 -6.62
N ARG A 66 5.84 18.68 -6.37
CA ARG A 66 6.53 17.38 -6.43
C ARG A 66 5.98 16.39 -5.41
N LYS A 67 5.83 16.81 -4.14
CA LYS A 67 5.21 15.99 -3.08
C LYS A 67 3.80 15.55 -3.49
N GLN A 68 2.98 16.48 -3.99
CA GLN A 68 1.60 16.17 -4.41
C GLN A 68 1.58 15.13 -5.53
N ALA A 69 2.43 15.27 -6.55
CA ALA A 69 2.53 14.30 -7.64
C ALA A 69 2.92 12.90 -7.13
N LEU A 70 3.86 12.83 -6.18
CA LEU A 70 4.30 11.56 -5.58
C LEU A 70 3.18 10.88 -4.77
N VAL A 71 2.43 11.65 -3.97
CA VAL A 71 1.29 11.14 -3.21
C VAL A 71 0.20 10.60 -4.15
N GLN A 72 -0.11 11.33 -5.22
CA GLN A 72 -1.10 10.87 -6.21
C GLN A 72 -0.66 9.56 -6.89
N LYS A 73 0.62 9.42 -7.25
CA LYS A 73 1.16 8.17 -7.78
C LYS A 73 1.02 7.02 -6.80
N ILE A 74 1.40 7.22 -5.53
CA ILE A 74 1.28 6.21 -4.48
C ILE A 74 -0.17 5.73 -4.34
N LEU A 75 -1.13 6.66 -4.30
CA LEU A 75 -2.56 6.33 -4.15
C LEU A 75 -3.11 5.60 -5.38
N ALA A 76 -2.68 5.98 -6.58
CA ALA A 76 -3.08 5.30 -7.81
C ALA A 76 -2.55 3.85 -7.84
N ASP A 77 -1.26 3.66 -7.55
CA ASP A 77 -0.62 2.34 -7.54
C ASP A 77 -1.25 1.44 -6.45
N ASP A 78 -1.51 1.97 -5.26
CA ASP A 78 -2.21 1.28 -4.16
C ASP A 78 -3.66 0.89 -4.52
N GLY A 79 -4.38 1.78 -5.22
CA GLY A 79 -5.70 1.49 -5.78
C GLY A 79 -5.67 0.31 -6.76
N GLU A 80 -4.67 0.26 -7.64
CA GLU A 80 -4.48 -0.87 -8.56
C GLU A 80 -4.17 -2.18 -7.83
N ILE A 81 -3.31 -2.15 -6.80
CA ILE A 81 -3.04 -3.34 -5.97
C ILE A 81 -4.34 -3.88 -5.35
N ARG A 82 -5.18 -3.00 -4.79
CA ARG A 82 -6.48 -3.41 -4.23
C ARG A 82 -7.42 -3.99 -5.27
N ASN A 83 -7.44 -3.44 -6.48
CA ASN A 83 -8.25 -3.96 -7.58
C ASN A 83 -7.82 -5.38 -8.00
N LEU A 84 -6.53 -5.73 -7.84
CA LEU A 84 -6.03 -7.08 -8.05
C LEU A 84 -6.37 -8.00 -6.88
N LEU A 85 -6.29 -7.50 -5.64
CA LEU A 85 -6.46 -8.30 -4.42
C LEU A 85 -7.93 -8.62 -4.11
N TYR A 86 -8.83 -7.63 -4.19
CA TYR A 86 -10.21 -7.77 -3.73
C TYR A 86 -11.01 -8.88 -4.42
N PRO A 87 -10.91 -9.10 -5.75
CA PRO A 87 -11.60 -10.21 -6.39
C PRO A 87 -11.16 -11.58 -5.86
N VAL A 88 -9.87 -11.73 -5.54
CA VAL A 88 -9.31 -12.98 -5.00
C VAL A 88 -9.82 -13.21 -3.57
N MET A 89 -9.80 -12.18 -2.74
CA MET A 89 -10.32 -12.24 -1.37
C MET A 89 -11.81 -12.59 -1.32
N HIS A 90 -12.60 -12.03 -2.25
CA HIS A 90 -14.02 -12.35 -2.35
C HIS A 90 -14.23 -13.84 -2.65
N ARG A 91 -13.50 -14.38 -3.65
CA ARG A 91 -13.59 -15.82 -4.00
C ARG A 91 -13.19 -16.73 -2.83
N ILE A 92 -12.12 -16.40 -2.12
CA ILE A 92 -11.68 -17.18 -0.94
C ILE A 92 -12.76 -17.16 0.14
N THR A 93 -13.38 -16.00 0.38
CA THR A 93 -14.46 -15.85 1.37
C THR A 93 -15.67 -16.70 0.99
N ASP A 94 -16.08 -16.70 -0.28
CA ASP A 94 -17.19 -17.51 -0.78
C ASP A 94 -16.90 -19.00 -0.59
N MET A 95 -15.70 -19.46 -0.95
CA MET A 95 -15.28 -20.87 -0.78
C MET A 95 -15.31 -21.32 0.68
N ILE A 96 -14.88 -20.46 1.61
CA ILE A 96 -14.92 -20.76 3.05
C ILE A 96 -16.37 -20.88 3.53
N PHE A 97 -17.25 -19.97 3.07
CA PHE A 97 -18.66 -19.99 3.44
C PHE A 97 -19.37 -21.24 2.91
N ASP A 98 -19.15 -21.60 1.64
CA ASP A 98 -19.70 -22.81 1.04
C ASP A 98 -19.24 -24.07 1.78
N ALA A 99 -17.95 -24.17 2.09
CA ALA A 99 -17.40 -25.30 2.86
C ALA A 99 -18.05 -25.42 4.25
N GLN A 100 -18.32 -24.30 4.91
CA GLN A 100 -19.00 -24.28 6.21
C GLN A 100 -20.49 -24.65 6.10
N LEU A 101 -21.18 -24.23 5.03
CA LEU A 101 -22.56 -24.64 4.76
C LEU A 101 -22.65 -26.15 4.51
N HIS A 102 -21.76 -26.70 3.68
CA HIS A 102 -21.71 -28.14 3.42
C HIS A 102 -21.43 -28.97 4.67
N ALA A 103 -20.57 -28.50 5.57
CA ALA A 103 -20.30 -29.17 6.84
C ALA A 103 -21.48 -29.13 7.83
N ARG A 104 -22.47 -28.25 7.63
CA ARG A 104 -23.64 -28.09 8.50
C ARG A 104 -24.88 -28.84 8.02
N MET A 105 -24.93 -29.26 6.76
CA MET A 105 -26.01 -30.14 6.28
C MET A 105 -25.75 -31.56 6.77
N PRO A 106 -26.70 -32.21 7.49
CA PRO A 106 -26.54 -33.62 7.83
C PRO A 106 -26.47 -34.44 6.53
N PRO A 107 -25.69 -35.53 6.47
CA PRO A 107 -25.75 -36.44 5.34
C PRO A 107 -27.18 -36.97 5.27
N ASP A 108 -27.80 -36.86 4.10
CA ASP A 108 -29.19 -37.22 3.85
C ASP A 108 -29.62 -38.45 4.65
N GLY A 109 -30.71 -38.27 5.43
CA GLY A 109 -31.36 -39.34 6.16
C GLY A 109 -31.70 -40.49 5.20
N ARG A 110 -31.06 -41.63 5.44
CA ARG A 110 -31.56 -42.95 5.08
C ARG A 110 -31.95 -43.68 6.34
#